data_AF-A0A5H9Y7U9-F1
#
_entry.id   AF-A0A5H9Y7U9-F1
#
_cell.length_a   1.000
_cell.length_b   1.000
_cell.length_c   1.000
_cell.angle_alpha   90.00
_cell.angle_beta   90.00
_cell.angle_gamma   90.00
#
_symmetry.space_group_name_H-M   'P 1'
#
loop_
_entity.id
_entity.type
_entity.pdbx_description
1 polymer ?
#
loop_
_entity_poly.entity_id
_entity_poly.type
_entity_poly.pdbx_seq_one_letter_code
_entity_poly.pdbx_strand_id
1 'polypeptide(L)'
;MAYSEKVIDHYENPRNVGSFDNNDDNVGSGMVGAPACGDVMKLQIKVNDEGIIEDARFKTYGCGSAIASSSLVTEWVKGKSLDEAQAIKNTDIADELELPPVKIHCSILAEDAIKAAIADYKSKREAK
;
A
#
# COMPACT_ATOMS: atom_id res chain seq x y z
N MET A 1 -23.24 12.34 2.02
CA MET A 1 -22.80 10.99 1.62
C MET A 1 -21.50 10.72 2.36
N ALA A 2 -21.35 9.58 3.05
CA ALA A 2 -20.28 9.36 4.03
C ALA A 2 -18.92 8.94 3.41
N TYR A 3 -18.86 8.78 2.10
CA TYR A 3 -17.68 8.36 1.34
C TYR A 3 -17.55 9.24 0.09
N SER A 4 -16.32 9.64 -0.24
CA SER A 4 -16.00 10.38 -1.46
C SER A 4 -16.18 9.49 -2.69
N GLU A 5 -16.47 10.09 -3.84
CA GLU A 5 -16.64 9.35 -5.11
C GLU A 5 -15.39 8.53 -5.45
N LYS A 6 -14.20 9.04 -5.11
CA LYS A 6 -12.93 8.33 -5.28
C LYS A 6 -12.84 7.07 -4.42
N VAL A 7 -13.26 7.13 -3.16
CA VAL A 7 -13.28 5.95 -2.29
C VAL A 7 -14.22 4.89 -2.84
N ILE A 8 -15.37 5.29 -3.39
CA ILE A 8 -16.33 4.38 -4.00
C ILE A 8 -15.74 3.73 -5.26
N ASP A 9 -15.08 4.51 -6.14
CA ASP A 9 -14.44 3.98 -7.36
C ASP A 9 -13.40 2.90 -7.03
N HIS A 10 -12.49 3.18 -6.09
CA HIS A 10 -11.48 2.21 -5.66
C HIS A 10 -12.06 1.03 -4.87
N TYR A 11 -13.24 1.19 -4.26
CA TYR A 11 -13.92 0.10 -3.57
C TYR A 11 -14.65 -0.84 -4.53
N GLU A 12 -15.36 -0.30 -5.52
CA GLU A 12 -16.08 -1.09 -6.53
C GLU A 12 -15.13 -1.68 -7.58
N ASN A 13 -14.08 -0.95 -7.96
CA ASN A 13 -13.08 -1.36 -8.94
C ASN A 13 -11.66 -1.28 -8.35
N PRO A 14 -11.33 -2.11 -7.35
CA PRO A 14 -10.01 -2.09 -6.74
C PRO A 14 -8.96 -2.52 -7.77
N ARG A 15 -7.99 -1.63 -8.02
CA ARG A 15 -6.91 -1.84 -8.99
C ARG A 15 -5.74 -2.53 -8.33
N ASN A 16 -5.08 -3.44 -9.03
CA ASN A 16 -3.89 -4.15 -8.52
C ASN A 16 -4.15 -5.10 -7.33
N VAL A 17 -5.37 -5.64 -7.23
CA VAL A 17 -5.66 -6.71 -6.27
C VAL A 17 -4.91 -7.97 -6.67
N GLY A 18 -4.15 -8.54 -5.73
CA GLY A 18 -3.44 -9.78 -5.98
C GLY A 18 -2.32 -10.04 -5.00
N SER A 19 -1.49 -11.01 -5.34
CA SER A 19 -0.25 -11.27 -4.61
C SER A 19 0.85 -11.64 -5.59
N PHE A 20 2.09 -11.43 -5.16
CA PHE A 20 3.28 -11.93 -5.83
C PHE A 20 3.82 -13.15 -5.09
N ASP A 21 4.72 -13.88 -5.74
CA ASP A 21 5.45 -14.96 -5.09
C ASP A 21 6.40 -14.37 -4.04
N ASN A 22 6.37 -14.91 -2.83
CA ASN A 22 7.24 -14.44 -1.75
C ASN A 22 8.69 -14.91 -1.95
N ASN A 23 8.91 -15.92 -2.80
CA ASN A 23 10.23 -16.48 -3.12
C ASN A 23 10.99 -15.65 -4.16
N ASP A 24 10.35 -14.65 -4.77
CA ASP A 24 11.04 -13.76 -5.69
C ASP A 24 11.93 -12.80 -4.89
N ASP A 25 13.23 -12.77 -5.24
CA ASP A 25 14.24 -11.90 -4.64
C ASP A 25 13.90 -10.41 -4.89
N ASN A 26 13.19 -10.14 -5.99
CA ASN A 26 12.82 -8.81 -6.42
C ASN A 26 11.48 -8.32 -5.81
N VAL A 27 10.87 -9.11 -4.92
CA VAL A 27 9.58 -8.81 -4.29
C VAL A 27 9.75 -8.52 -2.81
N GLY A 28 9.38 -7.30 -2.41
CA GLY A 28 9.20 -6.90 -1.02
C GLY A 28 7.77 -7.09 -0.56
N SER A 29 7.58 -7.61 0.65
CA SER A 29 6.26 -7.84 1.24
C SER A 29 6.12 -7.14 2.60
N GLY A 30 5.09 -6.32 2.72
CA GLY A 30 4.73 -5.63 3.96
C GLY A 30 3.34 -6.06 4.39
N MET A 31 3.22 -6.65 5.58
CA MET A 31 1.92 -6.89 6.21
C MET A 31 1.83 -6.05 7.47
N VAL A 32 0.80 -5.21 7.52
CA VAL A 32 0.55 -4.27 8.62
C VAL A 32 -0.93 -4.29 9.00
N GLY A 33 -1.21 -3.83 10.21
CA GLY A 33 -2.56 -3.82 10.79
C GLY A 33 -2.69 -4.79 11.96
N ALA A 34 -3.82 -4.66 12.66
CA ALA A 34 -4.10 -5.40 13.87
C ALA A 34 -5.46 -6.09 13.73
N PRO A 35 -5.54 -7.42 13.96
CA PRO A 35 -6.82 -8.13 13.98
C PRO A 35 -7.83 -7.51 14.97
N ALA A 36 -7.33 -6.89 16.04
CA ALA A 36 -8.15 -6.20 17.04
C ALA A 36 -8.91 -4.98 16.49
N CYS A 37 -8.36 -4.30 15.48
CA CYS A 37 -9.00 -3.16 14.81
C CYS A 37 -9.86 -3.59 13.61
N GLY A 38 -9.76 -4.86 13.19
CA GLY A 38 -10.47 -5.37 12.01
C GLY A 38 -9.87 -4.95 10.67
N ASP A 39 -8.75 -4.22 10.68
CA ASP A 39 -8.06 -3.75 9.48
C ASP A 39 -6.67 -4.40 9.38
N VAL A 40 -6.46 -5.16 8.31
CA VAL A 40 -5.19 -5.83 7.96
C VAL A 40 -4.91 -5.59 6.48
N MET A 41 -3.74 -5.03 6.18
CA MET A 41 -3.27 -4.77 4.83
C MET A 41 -1.99 -5.55 4.55
N LYS A 42 -1.97 -6.24 3.43
CA LYS A 42 -0.76 -6.81 2.84
C LYS A 42 -0.48 -6.09 1.53
N LEU A 43 0.67 -5.42 1.48
CA LEU A 43 1.21 -4.79 0.28
C LEU A 43 2.42 -5.58 -0.19
N GLN A 44 2.53 -5.81 -1.49
CA GLN A 44 3.70 -6.39 -2.11
C GLN A 44 4.14 -5.51 -3.27
N ILE A 45 5.42 -5.19 -3.32
CA ILE A 45 6.04 -4.39 -4.38
C ILE A 45 7.06 -5.26 -5.10
N LYS A 46 7.10 -5.15 -6.42
CA LYS A 46 8.10 -5.77 -7.28
C LYS A 46 9.03 -4.67 -7.79
N VAL A 47 10.32 -4.82 -7.51
CA VAL A 47 11.36 -3.85 -7.80
C VAL A 47 12.27 -4.42 -8.88
N ASN A 48 12.65 -3.62 -9.87
CA ASN A 48 13.64 -4.04 -10.87
C ASN A 48 15.07 -3.90 -10.32
N ASP A 49 16.04 -4.36 -11.11
CA ASP A 49 17.47 -4.31 -10.76
C ASP A 49 17.99 -2.86 -10.59
N GLU A 50 17.31 -1.88 -11.20
CA GLU A 50 17.62 -0.45 -11.12
C GLU A 50 17.06 0.22 -9.84
N GLY A 51 16.23 -0.49 -9.05
CA GLY A 51 15.63 0.04 -7.81
C GLY A 51 14.29 0.77 -8.01
N ILE A 52 13.65 0.57 -9.17
CA ILE A 52 12.34 1.13 -9.53
C ILE A 52 11.25 0.07 -9.34
N ILE A 53 10.11 0.46 -8.78
CA ILE A 53 8.95 -0.41 -8.58
C ILE A 53 8.24 -0.62 -9.92
N GLU A 54 8.34 -1.81 -10.50
CA GLU A 54 7.65 -2.15 -11.76
C GLU A 54 6.16 -2.40 -11.56
N ASP A 55 5.83 -3.08 -10.47
CA ASP A 55 4.45 -3.46 -10.17
C ASP A 55 4.23 -3.56 -8.67
N ALA A 56 3.02 -3.26 -8.25
CA ALA A 56 2.61 -3.37 -6.86
C ALA A 56 1.26 -4.07 -6.81
N ARG A 57 1.08 -4.91 -5.80
CA ARG A 57 -0.16 -5.64 -5.55
C ARG A 57 -0.53 -5.56 -4.08
N PHE A 58 -1.82 -5.52 -3.81
CA PHE A 58 -2.30 -5.50 -2.44
C PHE A 58 -3.41 -6.53 -2.18
N LYS A 59 -3.55 -6.88 -0.90
CA LYS A 59 -4.71 -7.54 -0.31
C LYS A 59 -5.00 -6.85 1.01
N THR A 60 -6.18 -6.26 1.11
CA THR A 60 -6.64 -5.60 2.34
C THR A 60 -7.92 -6.25 2.81
N TYR A 61 -7.99 -6.47 4.10
CA TYR A 61 -9.20 -6.79 4.83
C TYR A 61 -9.49 -5.62 5.76
N GLY A 62 -10.62 -4.96 5.59
CA GLY A 62 -10.95 -3.78 6.38
C GLY A 62 -12.13 -3.01 5.82
N CYS A 63 -12.35 -1.81 6.35
CA CYS A 63 -13.39 -0.92 5.85
C CYS A 63 -13.14 -0.46 4.41
N GLY A 64 -14.19 -0.03 3.69
CA GLY A 64 -14.07 0.42 2.29
C GLY A 64 -13.03 1.54 2.09
N SER A 65 -12.87 2.42 3.08
CA SER A 65 -11.81 3.44 3.08
C SER A 65 -10.40 2.82 3.08
N ALA A 66 -10.17 1.75 3.84
CA ALA A 66 -8.88 1.07 3.87
C ALA A 66 -8.57 0.40 2.52
N ILE A 67 -9.57 -0.24 1.90
CA ILE A 67 -9.41 -0.83 0.56
C ILE A 67 -9.08 0.25 -0.47
N ALA A 68 -9.78 1.39 -0.43
CA ALA A 68 -9.53 2.50 -1.33
C ALA A 68 -8.13 3.10 -1.13
N SER A 69 -7.70 3.33 0.11
CA SER A 69 -6.34 3.79 0.43
C SER A 69 -5.27 2.83 -0.08
N SER A 70 -5.46 1.52 0.11
CA SER A 70 -4.53 0.52 -0.40
C SER A 70 -4.46 0.51 -1.93
N SER A 71 -5.61 0.59 -2.61
CA SER A 71 -5.66 0.61 -4.07
C SER A 71 -4.97 1.85 -4.63
N LEU A 72 -5.27 3.04 -4.10
CA LEU A 72 -4.65 4.29 -4.52
C LEU A 72 -3.12 4.25 -4.34
N VAL A 73 -2.66 3.78 -3.18
CA VAL A 73 -1.22 3.66 -2.90
C VAL A 73 -0.54 2.74 -3.91
N THR A 74 -1.15 1.61 -4.28
CA THR A 74 -0.54 0.68 -5.24
C THR A 74 -0.34 1.28 -6.63
N GLU A 75 -1.22 2.20 -7.04
CA GLU A 75 -1.02 2.95 -8.27
C GLU A 75 0.09 3.98 -8.14
N TRP A 76 0.14 4.68 -7.01
CA TRP A 76 1.14 5.74 -6.78
C TRP A 76 2.56 5.21 -6.69
N VAL A 77 2.75 4.05 -6.06
CA VAL A 77 4.09 3.44 -5.93
C VAL A 77 4.57 2.83 -7.26
N LYS A 78 3.68 2.53 -8.20
CA LYS A 78 4.04 1.92 -9.47
C LYS A 78 4.80 2.93 -10.34
N GLY A 79 6.00 2.55 -10.80
CA GLY A 79 6.89 3.41 -11.58
C GLY A 79 7.71 4.39 -10.74
N LYS A 80 7.57 4.40 -9.40
CA LYS A 80 8.42 5.18 -8.51
C LYS A 80 9.65 4.40 -8.05
N SER A 81 10.70 5.13 -7.72
CA SER A 81 11.83 4.57 -6.98
C SER A 81 11.45 4.24 -5.53
N LEU A 82 12.26 3.41 -4.87
CA LEU A 82 12.07 3.08 -3.46
C LEU A 82 12.06 4.32 -2.55
N ASP A 83 12.93 5.29 -2.83
CA ASP A 83 13.02 6.53 -2.03
C ASP A 83 11.79 7.42 -2.23
N GLU A 84 11.27 7.51 -3.46
CA GLU A 84 10.03 8.22 -3.74
C GLU A 84 8.82 7.54 -3.12
N ALA A 85 8.75 6.21 -3.17
CA ALA A 85 7.68 5.45 -2.52
C ALA A 85 7.73 5.65 -1.00
N GLN A 86 8.92 5.70 -0.41
CA GLN A 86 9.12 5.99 1.02
C GLN A 86 8.78 7.44 1.40
N ALA A 87 8.83 8.37 0.44
CA ALA A 87 8.47 9.77 0.66
C ALA A 87 6.95 10.02 0.64
N ILE A 88 6.13 9.06 0.22
CA ILE A 88 4.67 9.16 0.26
C ILE A 88 4.21 9.24 1.71
N LYS A 89 3.42 10.26 2.03
CA LYS A 89 2.90 10.47 3.39
C LYS A 89 1.43 10.10 3.48
N ASN A 90 1.01 9.71 4.67
CA ASN A 90 -0.38 9.52 5.02
C ASN A 90 -1.26 10.76 4.75
N THR A 91 -0.71 11.97 4.86
CA THR A 91 -1.44 13.21 4.58
C THR A 91 -1.88 13.29 3.13
N ASP A 92 -1.00 12.95 2.19
CA ASP A 92 -1.28 13.02 0.76
C ASP A 92 -2.40 12.03 0.37
N ILE A 93 -2.38 10.84 0.98
CA ILE A 93 -3.41 9.81 0.79
C ILE A 93 -4.75 10.26 1.39
N ALA A 94 -4.73 10.89 2.58
CA ALA A 94 -5.92 11.39 3.25
C ALA A 94 -6.58 12.54 2.47
N ASP A 95 -5.76 13.45 1.95
CA ASP A 95 -6.22 14.59 1.15
C ASP A 95 -6.77 14.12 -0.21
N GLU A 96 -6.09 13.18 -0.87
CA GLU A 96 -6.54 12.64 -2.16
C GLU A 96 -7.90 11.95 -2.07
N LEU A 97 -8.13 11.19 -0.99
CA LEU A 97 -9.38 10.47 -0.74
C LEU A 97 -10.42 11.28 0.04
N GLU A 98 -10.11 12.52 0.41
CA GLU A 98 -10.94 13.41 1.23
C GLU A 98 -11.46 12.72 2.50
N LEU A 99 -10.56 11.99 3.18
CA LEU A 99 -10.95 11.18 4.33
C LEU A 99 -11.33 12.06 5.51
N PRO A 100 -12.45 11.76 6.20
CA PRO A 100 -12.80 12.47 7.42
C PRO A 100 -11.74 12.18 8.52
N PRO A 101 -11.58 13.08 9.51
CA PRO A 101 -10.54 12.96 10.54
C PRO A 101 -10.54 11.62 11.29
N VAL A 102 -11.71 10.99 11.42
CA VAL A 102 -11.91 9.70 12.09
C VAL A 102 -11.26 8.52 11.33
N LYS A 103 -11.00 8.69 10.02
CA LYS A 103 -10.46 7.65 9.13
C LYS A 103 -8.99 7.85 8.74
N ILE A 104 -8.29 8.82 9.35
CA ILE A 104 -6.85 9.07 9.11
C ILE A 104 -5.98 7.83 9.44
N HIS A 105 -6.43 6.95 10.34
CA HIS A 105 -5.72 5.71 10.65
C HIS A 105 -5.55 4.79 9.43
N CYS A 106 -6.48 4.83 8.46
CA CYS A 106 -6.36 4.05 7.22
C CYS A 106 -5.17 4.54 6.37
N SER A 107 -4.92 5.85 6.34
CA SER A 107 -3.79 6.43 5.61
C SER A 107 -2.46 6.12 6.27
N ILE A 108 -2.41 6.13 7.61
CA ILE A 108 -1.21 5.74 8.37
C ILE A 108 -0.86 4.27 8.09
N LEU A 109 -1.88 3.40 8.11
CA LEU A 109 -1.70 1.98 7.83
C LEU A 109 -1.19 1.73 6.41
N ALA A 110 -1.65 2.52 5.43
CA ALA A 110 -1.15 2.44 4.07
C ALA A 110 0.32 2.90 3.95
N GLU A 111 0.71 3.98 4.62
CA GLU A 111 2.11 4.44 4.68
C GLU A 111 3.02 3.39 5.34
N ASP A 112 2.59 2.83 6.47
CA ASP A 112 3.33 1.78 7.18
C ASP A 112 3.49 0.52 6.31
N ALA A 113 2.48 0.18 5.51
CA ALA A 113 2.56 -0.95 4.57
C ALA A 113 3.66 -0.76 3.51
N ILE A 114 3.80 0.45 2.97
CA ILE A 114 4.85 0.79 2.00
C ILE A 114 6.22 0.63 2.65
N LYS A 115 6.41 1.24 3.83
CA LYS A 115 7.68 1.16 4.57
C LYS A 115 8.05 -0.26 4.92
N ALA A 116 7.09 -1.06 5.37
CA ALA A 116 7.30 -2.48 5.66
C ALA A 116 7.69 -3.27 4.40
N ALA A 117 7.04 -3.04 3.26
CA ALA A 117 7.37 -3.71 2.01
C ALA A 117 8.77 -3.35 1.49
N ILE A 118 9.16 -2.07 1.59
CA ILE A 118 10.50 -1.59 1.23
C ILE A 118 11.56 -2.16 2.19
N ALA A 119 11.28 -2.20 3.49
CA ALA A 119 12.18 -2.76 4.49
C ALA A 119 12.42 -4.26 4.23
N ASP A 120 11.37 -5.03 3.97
CA ASP A 120 11.48 -6.46 3.62
C ASP A 120 12.34 -6.66 2.36
N TYR A 121 12.13 -5.86 1.31
CA TYR A 121 12.95 -5.89 0.10
C TYR A 121 14.44 -5.59 0.40
N LYS A 122 14.72 -4.54 1.17
CA LYS A 122 16.09 -4.15 1.54
C LYS A 122 16.76 -5.25 2.38
N SER A 123 16.06 -5.80 3.37
CA SER A 123 16.57 -6.89 4.22
C SER A 123 16.88 -8.17 3.43
N LYS A 124 16.06 -8.53 2.44
CA LYS A 124 16.34 -9.67 1.54
C LYS A 124 17.62 -9.48 0.74
N ARG A 125 17.95 -8.25 0.32
CA ARG A 125 19.19 -7.94 -0.41
C ARG A 125 20.42 -7.86 0.49
N GLU A 126 20.27 -7.39 1.73
CA GLU A 126 21.39 -7.35 2.70
C GLU A 126 21.74 -8.72 3.29
N ALA A 127 20.79 -9.65 3.35
CA ALA A 127 21.01 -11.01 3.83
C ALA A 127 21.78 -11.90 2.83
N LYS A 128 22.19 -11.36 1.68
CA LYS A 128 22.89 -12.04 0.58
C LYS A 128 24.30 -11.51 0.44
#